data_AF-A0A2R2J111-F1
#
_entry.id   AF-A0A2R2J111-F1
#
_cell.length_a   1.000
_cell.length_b   1.000
_cell.length_c   1.000
_cell.angle_alpha   90.00
_cell.angle_beta   90.00
_cell.angle_gamma   90.00
#
_symmetry.space_group_name_H-M   'P 1'
#
loop_
_entity.id
_entity.type
_entity.pdbx_description
1 polymer ?
#
loop_
_entity_poly.entity_id
_entity_poly.type
_entity_poly.pdbx_seq_one_letter_code
_entity_poly.pdbx_strand_id
1 'polypeptide(L)'
;MKRPLSLLAALLAAISLNAHAAPGCFNVAGDIARQTGNRLDRQELTEVLQSLSRSGQLPPKFVNKKQARAAGWQPGRSLWSVPALQGKSMGGDRFGNYEKRLPAGQWQEADLGYKGGKRGAYRLVFSRQGQRYVSVDHYNRFIEVPPCQ
;
A
#
# COMPACT_ATOMS: atom_id res chain seq x y z
N MET A 1 -1.19 -72.62 9.46
CA MET A 1 -1.84 -71.33 9.83
C MET A 1 -0.90 -70.52 10.71
N LYS A 2 -0.15 -69.54 10.17
CA LYS A 2 0.44 -68.41 10.93
C LYS A 2 0.62 -67.23 9.96
N ARG A 3 -0.12 -66.14 10.15
CA ARG A 3 0.11 -64.86 9.45
C ARG A 3 0.76 -63.89 10.44
N PRO A 4 1.85 -63.18 10.08
CA PRO A 4 2.41 -62.17 10.96
C PRO A 4 1.56 -60.90 10.87
N LEU A 5 1.22 -60.35 12.04
CA LEU A 5 0.51 -59.09 12.18
C LEU A 5 1.55 -57.97 12.12
N SER A 6 1.70 -57.33 10.96
CA SER A 6 2.55 -56.14 10.82
C SER A 6 1.87 -54.94 11.49
N LEU A 7 2.41 -54.49 12.62
CA LEU A 7 2.09 -53.23 13.26
C LEU A 7 2.58 -52.07 12.39
N LEU A 8 1.68 -51.41 11.68
CA LEU A 8 1.95 -50.11 11.05
C LEU A 8 1.97 -49.04 12.17
N ALA A 9 3.15 -48.60 12.56
CA ALA A 9 3.33 -47.40 13.36
C ALA A 9 3.12 -46.17 12.45
N ALA A 10 1.96 -45.53 12.55
CA ALA A 10 1.69 -44.26 11.89
C ALA A 10 2.48 -43.14 12.61
N LEU A 11 3.61 -42.72 12.04
CA LEU A 11 4.30 -41.49 12.44
C LEU A 11 3.44 -40.28 12.00
N LEU A 12 2.71 -39.68 12.95
CA LEU A 12 2.15 -38.35 12.82
C LEU A 12 3.27 -37.31 12.94
N ALA A 13 3.86 -36.92 11.81
CA ALA A 13 4.72 -35.74 11.76
C ALA A 13 3.85 -34.48 11.91
N ALA A 14 3.87 -33.87 13.09
CA ALA A 14 3.27 -32.55 13.32
C ALA A 14 4.08 -31.51 12.53
N ILE A 15 3.56 -31.08 11.38
CA ILE A 15 4.12 -29.97 10.62
C ILE A 15 3.75 -28.68 11.35
N SER A 16 4.67 -28.17 12.17
CA SER A 16 4.54 -26.86 12.79
C SER A 16 4.54 -25.79 11.70
N LEU A 17 3.36 -25.27 11.36
CA LEU A 17 3.21 -24.06 10.56
C LEU A 17 3.71 -22.88 11.39
N ASN A 18 5.01 -22.59 11.32
CA ASN A 18 5.55 -21.34 11.83
C ASN A 18 4.93 -20.21 11.00
N ALA A 19 3.91 -19.56 11.55
CA ALA A 19 3.43 -18.28 11.06
C ALA A 19 4.57 -17.28 11.23
N HIS A 20 5.34 -17.06 10.16
CA HIS A 20 6.40 -16.08 10.15
C HIS A 20 5.75 -14.71 10.34
N ALA A 21 6.09 -14.04 11.44
CA ALA A 21 5.63 -12.68 11.70
C ALA A 21 5.97 -11.80 10.48
N ALA A 22 5.01 -10.98 10.05
CA ALA A 22 5.24 -10.10 8.91
C ALA A 22 6.45 -9.17 9.21
N PRO A 23 7.26 -8.84 8.19
CA PRO A 23 8.41 -7.96 8.39
C PRO A 23 7.96 -6.57 8.86
N GLY A 24 8.86 -5.86 9.55
CA GLY A 24 8.63 -4.49 9.98
C GLY A 24 8.33 -3.56 8.79
N CYS A 25 7.27 -2.74 8.87
CA CYS A 25 6.91 -1.83 7.77
C CYS A 25 8.04 -0.84 7.40
N PHE A 26 8.91 -0.48 8.33
CA PHE A 26 10.09 0.35 8.05
C PHE A 26 11.10 -0.33 7.12
N ASN A 27 11.26 -1.66 7.22
CA ASN A 27 12.15 -2.43 6.36
C ASN A 27 11.55 -2.57 4.97
N VAL A 28 10.27 -2.95 4.89
CA VAL A 28 9.54 -3.03 3.61
C VAL A 28 9.55 -1.69 2.87
N ALA A 29 9.27 -0.58 3.55
CA ALA A 29 9.35 0.75 2.94
C ALA A 29 10.76 1.07 2.42
N GLY A 30 11.80 0.67 3.16
CA GLY A 30 13.19 0.84 2.74
C GLY A 30 13.54 0.02 1.49
N ASP A 31 13.05 -1.21 1.40
CA ASP A 31 13.28 -2.09 0.24
C ASP A 31 12.59 -1.53 -1.00
N ILE A 32 11.33 -1.11 -0.87
CA ILE A 32 10.56 -0.48 -1.95
C ILE A 32 11.19 0.85 -2.38
N ALA A 33 11.68 1.67 -1.45
CA ALA A 33 12.42 2.88 -1.78
C ALA A 33 13.66 2.55 -2.63
N ARG A 34 14.44 1.54 -2.27
CA ARG A 34 15.61 1.11 -3.08
C ARG A 34 15.20 0.59 -4.46
N GLN A 35 14.18 -0.26 -4.54
CA GLN A 35 13.67 -0.79 -5.83
C GLN A 35 13.15 0.32 -6.75
N THR A 36 12.66 1.42 -6.20
CA THR A 36 12.21 2.60 -6.96
C THR A 36 13.33 3.61 -7.26
N GLY A 37 14.60 3.28 -6.96
CA GLY A 37 15.72 4.19 -7.15
C GLY A 37 15.69 5.39 -6.21
N ASN A 38 15.26 5.17 -4.96
CA ASN A 38 15.12 6.17 -3.88
C ASN A 38 14.19 7.34 -4.22
N ARG A 39 13.25 7.14 -5.14
CA ARG A 39 12.23 8.14 -5.50
C ARG A 39 11.16 8.31 -4.43
N LEU A 40 10.89 7.27 -3.63
CA LEU A 40 9.91 7.32 -2.55
C LEU A 40 10.59 7.65 -1.22
N ASP A 41 9.96 8.54 -0.45
CA ASP A 41 10.40 8.83 0.91
C ASP A 41 10.09 7.66 1.84
N ARG A 42 11.13 7.12 2.50
CA ARG A 42 11.00 5.92 3.34
C ARG A 42 10.10 6.17 4.54
N GLN A 43 10.19 7.34 5.16
CA GLN A 43 9.44 7.64 6.39
C GLN A 43 7.95 7.76 6.09
N GLU A 44 7.61 8.55 5.08
CA GLU A 44 6.24 8.68 4.58
C GLU A 44 5.66 7.31 4.20
N LEU A 45 6.40 6.50 3.44
CA LEU A 45 5.92 5.19 3.04
C LEU A 45 5.75 4.27 4.26
N THR A 46 6.64 4.33 5.25
CA THR A 46 6.50 3.57 6.51
C THR A 46 5.21 3.93 7.23
N GLU A 47 4.93 5.21 7.44
CA GLU A 47 3.73 5.69 8.13
C GLU A 47 2.45 5.25 7.42
N VAL A 48 2.44 5.37 6.09
CA VAL A 48 1.31 4.94 5.24
C VAL A 48 1.08 3.44 5.36
N LEU A 49 2.13 2.63 5.25
CA LEU A 49 2.02 1.18 5.35
C LEU A 49 1.56 0.73 6.74
N GLN A 50 2.08 1.33 7.81
CA GLN A 50 1.65 1.06 9.19
C GLN A 50 0.18 1.44 9.41
N SER A 51 -0.27 2.59 8.89
CA SER A 51 -1.66 3.01 9.01
C SER A 51 -2.61 2.03 8.31
N LEU A 52 -2.26 1.63 7.08
CA LEU A 52 -3.04 0.66 6.30
C LEU A 52 -3.02 -0.74 6.93
N SER A 53 -1.87 -1.22 7.43
CA SER A 53 -1.79 -2.51 8.10
C SER A 53 -2.60 -2.56 9.39
N ARG A 54 -2.70 -1.44 10.13
CA ARG A 54 -3.46 -1.39 11.40
C ARG A 54 -4.96 -1.21 11.20
N SER A 55 -5.38 -0.38 10.26
CA SER A 55 -6.77 0.09 10.18
C SER A 55 -7.40 0.00 8.79
N GLY A 56 -6.60 -0.32 7.77
CA GLY A 56 -7.03 -0.22 6.37
C GLY A 56 -7.22 1.22 5.88
N GLN A 57 -6.83 2.24 6.67
CA GLN A 57 -7.05 3.64 6.36
C GLN A 57 -5.73 4.39 6.15
N LEU A 58 -5.76 5.41 5.29
CA LEU A 58 -4.64 6.32 5.07
C LEU A 58 -4.41 7.20 6.31
N PRO A 59 -3.17 7.64 6.58
CA PRO A 59 -2.89 8.60 7.64
C PRO A 59 -3.70 9.92 7.48
N PRO A 60 -3.96 10.68 8.56
CA PRO A 60 -4.77 11.92 8.53
C PRO A 60 -4.27 13.04 7.60
N LYS A 61 -3.04 12.93 7.08
CA LYS A 61 -2.46 13.88 6.11
C LYS A 61 -3.09 13.77 4.72
N PHE A 62 -3.81 12.68 4.43
CA PHE A 62 -4.48 12.48 3.15
C PHE A 62 -5.91 13.03 3.17
N VAL A 63 -6.32 13.63 2.05
CA VAL A 63 -7.70 14.05 1.78
C VAL A 63 -8.12 13.56 0.40
N ASN A 64 -9.33 13.06 0.27
CA ASN A 64 -9.86 12.70 -1.04
C ASN A 64 -10.32 13.95 -1.81
N LYS A 65 -10.55 13.81 -3.13
CA LYS A 65 -10.98 14.93 -3.98
C LYS A 65 -12.25 15.59 -3.48
N LYS A 66 -13.20 14.84 -2.90
CA LYS A 66 -14.44 15.39 -2.36
C LYS A 66 -14.16 16.32 -1.17
N GLN A 67 -13.36 15.87 -0.21
CA GLN A 67 -12.94 16.66 0.96
C GLN A 67 -12.14 17.89 0.54
N ALA A 68 -11.19 17.73 -0.40
CA ALA A 68 -10.41 18.85 -0.91
C ALA A 68 -11.31 19.91 -1.56
N ARG A 69 -12.25 19.49 -2.42
CA ARG A 69 -13.22 20.40 -3.05
C ARG A 69 -14.13 21.10 -2.03
N ALA A 70 -14.59 20.37 -1.01
CA ALA A 70 -15.39 20.95 0.06
C ALA A 70 -14.62 22.04 0.85
N ALA A 71 -13.30 21.89 0.97
CA ALA A 71 -12.42 22.90 1.56
C ALA A 71 -12.04 24.05 0.58
N GLY A 72 -12.57 24.05 -0.65
CA GLY A 72 -12.35 25.12 -1.63
C GLY A 72 -11.26 24.83 -2.68
N TRP A 73 -10.69 23.62 -2.72
CA TRP A 73 -9.71 23.27 -3.76
C TRP A 73 -10.38 23.05 -5.12
N GLN A 74 -9.72 23.51 -6.19
CA GLN A 74 -10.15 23.34 -7.57
C GLN A 74 -9.13 22.52 -8.38
N PRO A 75 -9.57 21.64 -9.31
CA PRO A 75 -8.68 20.92 -10.20
C PRO A 75 -7.72 21.84 -10.96
N GLY A 76 -6.48 21.39 -11.16
CA GLY A 76 -5.43 22.17 -11.83
C GLY A 76 -4.70 23.18 -10.93
N ARG A 77 -5.22 23.47 -9.73
CA ARG A 77 -4.53 24.28 -8.71
C ARG A 77 -3.75 23.38 -7.74
N SER A 78 -2.71 23.95 -7.14
CA SER A 78 -2.01 23.34 -6.00
C SER A 78 -3.00 23.01 -4.89
N LEU A 79 -2.88 21.84 -4.26
CA LEU A 79 -3.69 21.51 -3.10
C LEU A 79 -3.44 22.50 -1.96
N TRP A 80 -2.16 22.90 -1.80
CA TRP A 80 -1.73 23.84 -0.77
C TRP A 80 -2.07 25.30 -1.09
N SER A 81 -2.76 25.61 -2.20
CA SER A 81 -3.32 26.96 -2.38
C SER A 81 -4.52 27.22 -1.48
N VAL A 82 -5.07 26.18 -0.85
CA VAL A 82 -6.08 26.28 0.20
C VAL A 82 -5.38 26.18 1.55
N PRO A 83 -5.44 27.21 2.42
CA PRO A 83 -4.73 27.21 3.70
C PRO A 83 -5.02 26.00 4.58
N ALA A 84 -6.28 25.56 4.66
CA ALA A 84 -6.69 24.39 5.44
C ALA A 84 -6.12 23.05 4.93
N LEU A 85 -5.56 23.03 3.71
CA LEU A 85 -5.00 21.85 3.06
C LEU A 85 -3.47 21.91 2.93
N GLN A 86 -2.82 22.93 3.49
CA GLN A 86 -1.37 23.04 3.50
C GLN A 86 -0.74 21.83 4.22
N GLY A 87 0.29 21.23 3.62
CA GLY A 87 0.93 20.02 4.12
C GLY A 87 0.17 18.70 3.86
N LYS A 88 -1.06 18.76 3.32
CA LYS A 88 -1.83 17.55 2.99
C LYS A 88 -1.49 16.98 1.61
N SER A 89 -1.89 15.73 1.38
CA SER A 89 -1.78 15.03 0.09
C SER A 89 -3.14 14.53 -0.40
N MET A 90 -3.30 14.33 -1.70
CA MET A 90 -4.50 13.73 -2.28
C MET A 90 -4.49 12.22 -2.01
N GLY A 91 -5.60 11.62 -1.56
CA GLY A 91 -5.69 10.17 -1.42
C GLY A 91 -7.02 9.65 -0.88
N GLY A 92 -7.28 8.36 -1.15
CA GLY A 92 -8.48 7.63 -0.75
C GLY A 92 -9.56 7.57 -1.83
N ASP A 93 -9.36 8.24 -2.96
CA ASP A 93 -10.24 8.13 -4.14
C ASP A 93 -10.11 6.75 -4.81
N ARG A 94 -11.17 6.32 -5.51
CA ARG A 94 -11.16 5.07 -6.28
C ARG A 94 -10.14 5.13 -7.41
N PHE A 95 -9.28 4.13 -7.51
CA PHE A 95 -8.42 3.87 -8.67
C PHE A 95 -9.15 2.93 -9.64
N GLY A 96 -9.29 3.35 -10.90
CA GLY A 96 -10.12 2.65 -11.87
C GLY A 96 -9.51 1.37 -12.46
N ASN A 97 -8.18 1.24 -12.45
CA ASN A 97 -7.44 0.16 -13.12
C ASN A 97 -7.90 -0.08 -14.58
N TYR A 98 -8.12 1.00 -15.35
CA TYR A 98 -8.69 0.93 -16.69
C TYR A 98 -7.75 0.22 -17.69
N GLU A 99 -6.45 0.39 -17.49
CA GLU A 99 -5.38 -0.25 -18.26
C GLU A 99 -5.13 -1.70 -17.82
N LYS A 100 -5.84 -2.19 -16.79
CA LYS A 100 -5.77 -3.57 -16.27
C LYS A 100 -4.35 -4.04 -15.93
N ARG A 101 -3.51 -3.11 -15.44
CA ARG A 101 -2.13 -3.38 -15.03
C ARG A 101 -2.05 -4.04 -13.65
N LEU A 102 -3.12 -3.96 -12.87
CA LEU A 102 -3.30 -4.70 -11.61
C LEU A 102 -4.37 -5.78 -11.78
N PRO A 103 -4.41 -6.80 -10.89
CA PRO A 103 -5.53 -7.74 -10.82
C PRO A 103 -6.88 -7.03 -10.66
N ALA A 104 -7.95 -7.69 -11.10
CA ALA A 104 -9.31 -7.21 -10.90
C ALA A 104 -9.59 -7.02 -9.40
N GLY A 105 -10.12 -5.86 -9.01
CA GLY A 105 -10.32 -5.54 -7.61
C GLY A 105 -10.85 -4.13 -7.38
N GLN A 106 -11.21 -3.85 -6.13
CA GLN A 106 -11.58 -2.51 -5.68
C GLN A 106 -10.35 -1.82 -5.13
N TRP A 107 -9.83 -0.87 -5.91
CA TRP A 107 -8.59 -0.16 -5.62
C TRP A 107 -8.87 1.28 -5.19
N GLN A 108 -8.05 1.78 -4.29
CA GLN A 108 -7.93 3.19 -3.93
C GLN A 108 -6.52 3.67 -4.21
N GLU A 109 -6.35 4.97 -4.41
CA GLU A 109 -5.04 5.59 -4.67
C GLU A 109 -4.69 6.70 -3.69
N ALA A 110 -3.39 6.96 -3.50
CA ALA A 110 -2.86 8.06 -2.70
C ALA A 110 -1.56 8.62 -3.31
N ASP A 111 -1.41 9.94 -3.27
CA ASP A 111 -0.20 10.64 -3.73
C ASP A 111 0.93 10.53 -2.72
N LEU A 112 2.09 10.05 -3.16
CA LEU A 112 3.30 10.02 -2.34
C LEU A 112 4.23 11.18 -2.73
N GLY A 113 5.01 11.69 -1.77
CA GLY A 113 6.05 12.69 -1.99
C GLY A 113 5.55 14.06 -2.43
N TYR A 114 4.28 14.40 -2.19
CA TYR A 114 3.72 15.68 -2.59
C TYR A 114 4.27 16.83 -1.72
N LYS A 115 4.77 17.88 -2.37
CA LYS A 115 5.41 19.05 -1.73
C LYS A 115 4.77 20.38 -2.16
N GLY A 116 3.48 20.36 -2.48
CA GLY A 116 2.78 21.50 -3.06
C GLY A 116 2.97 21.63 -4.57
N GLY A 117 2.25 22.56 -5.20
CA GLY A 117 2.28 22.76 -6.65
C GLY A 117 1.52 21.67 -7.42
N LYS A 118 2.02 21.31 -8.59
CA LYS A 118 1.43 20.23 -9.41
C LYS A 118 1.65 18.87 -8.74
N ARG A 119 0.64 18.00 -8.81
CA ARG A 119 0.74 16.62 -8.29
C ARG A 119 1.82 15.85 -9.05
N GLY A 120 2.72 15.19 -8.33
CA GLY A 120 3.80 14.39 -8.91
C GLY A 120 3.33 13.05 -9.49
N ALA A 121 4.29 12.19 -9.85
CA ALA A 121 4.04 10.87 -10.47
C ALA A 121 3.79 9.73 -9.48
N TYR A 122 4.11 9.92 -8.20
CA TYR A 122 4.27 8.83 -7.26
C TYR A 122 2.95 8.49 -6.58
N ARG A 123 2.60 7.21 -6.56
CA ARG A 123 1.30 6.72 -6.12
C ARG A 123 1.46 5.46 -5.30
N LEU A 124 0.69 5.37 -4.23
CA LEU A 124 0.28 4.10 -3.66
C LEU A 124 -1.09 3.74 -4.26
N VAL A 125 -1.27 2.48 -4.63
CA VAL A 125 -2.57 1.88 -4.96
C VAL A 125 -2.80 0.71 -4.01
N PHE A 126 -3.95 0.68 -3.34
CA PHE A 126 -4.22 -0.30 -2.29
C PHE A 126 -5.67 -0.79 -2.32
N SER A 127 -5.88 -2.04 -1.88
CA SER A 127 -7.20 -2.62 -1.73
C SER A 127 -7.57 -2.77 -0.25
N ARG A 128 -8.87 -2.91 0.02
CA ARG A 128 -9.36 -3.24 1.37
C ARG A 128 -8.92 -4.62 1.86
N GLN A 129 -8.46 -5.48 0.96
CA GLN A 129 -7.95 -6.82 1.28
C GLN A 129 -6.45 -6.82 1.64
N GLY A 130 -5.82 -5.64 1.71
CA GLY A 130 -4.43 -5.49 2.15
C GLY A 130 -3.39 -5.55 1.02
N GLN A 131 -3.81 -5.81 -0.22
CA GLN A 131 -2.94 -5.76 -1.39
C GLN A 131 -2.54 -4.31 -1.66
N ARG A 132 -1.27 -4.10 -1.99
CA ARG A 132 -0.68 -2.77 -2.13
C ARG A 132 0.35 -2.77 -3.25
N TYR A 133 0.37 -1.69 -4.02
CA TYR A 133 1.33 -1.45 -5.08
C TYR A 133 1.79 0.00 -5.04
N VAL A 134 3.03 0.26 -5.42
CA VAL A 134 3.51 1.62 -5.70
C VAL A 134 3.79 1.79 -7.18
N SER A 135 3.57 3.01 -7.68
CA SER A 135 4.05 3.44 -8.99
C SER A 135 4.82 4.74 -8.83
N VAL A 136 5.92 4.87 -9.59
CA VAL A 136 6.80 6.04 -9.58
C VAL A 136 6.90 6.71 -10.96
N ASP A 137 5.97 6.39 -11.86
CA ASP A 137 5.96 6.81 -13.25
C ASP A 137 4.54 7.00 -13.81
N HIS A 138 3.63 7.56 -13.01
CA HIS A 138 2.23 7.81 -13.40
C HIS A 138 1.49 6.52 -13.82
N TYR A 139 1.52 5.51 -12.96
CA TYR A 139 0.81 4.23 -13.15
C TYR A 139 1.32 3.38 -14.33
N ASN A 140 2.50 3.70 -14.89
CA ASN A 140 3.09 2.95 -16.00
C ASN A 140 3.61 1.59 -15.58
N ARG A 141 4.27 1.53 -14.44
CA ARG A 141 4.70 0.29 -13.79
C ARG A 141 4.30 0.30 -12.34
N PHE A 142 4.08 -0.90 -11.82
CA PHE A 142 3.74 -1.15 -10.43
C PHE A 142 4.75 -2.10 -9.81
N ILE A 143 5.14 -1.80 -8.58
CA ILE A 143 5.91 -2.69 -7.71
C ILE A 143 4.98 -3.09 -6.58
N GLU A 144 4.82 -4.39 -6.37
CA GLU A 144 4.04 -4.91 -5.26
C GLU A 144 4.72 -4.58 -3.93
N VAL A 145 3.92 -4.14 -2.96
CA VAL A 145 4.39 -3.91 -1.60
C VAL A 145 3.91 -5.08 -0.73
N PRO A 146 4.83 -5.90 -0.20
CA PRO A 146 4.46 -7.05 0.61
C PRO A 146 3.77 -6.63 1.92
N PRO A 147 3.00 -7.54 2.54
CA PRO A 147 2.50 -7.36 3.90
C PRO A 147 3.61 -7.02 4.90
N CYS A 148 3.28 -6.15 5.85
CA CYS A 148 4.19 -5.71 6.91
C CYS A 148 3.38 -5.32 8.16
N GLN A 149 4.01 -5.37 9.33
CA GLN A 149 3.43 -4.93 10.59
C GLN A 149 4.41 -4.02 11.36
#